data_AF-A0A1G6JAX9-F1
#
_entry.id   AF-A0A1G6JAX9-F1
#
_cell.length_a   1.000
_cell.length_b   1.000
_cell.length_c   1.000
_cell.angle_alpha   90.00
_cell.angle_beta   90.00
_cell.angle_gamma   90.00
#
_symmetry.space_group_name_H-M   'P 1'
#
loop_
_entity.id
_entity.type
_entity.pdbx_description
1 polymer ?
#
loop_
_entity_poly.entity_id
_entity_poly.type
_entity_poly.pdbx_seq_one_letter_code
_entity_poly.pdbx_strand_id
1 'polypeptide(L)'
;MHVSTRVAGVVAGVTLTLGSLGTLTTAPATAVQKAPCAQQQKQVDKATAALARVTAVFERQQDKVAKARHEVRAADTARERRAARAELREAKEDRGDARAAKKAQQQRLAKAEARLDRCEAQQPVPTS
;
A
#
# COMPACT_ATOMS: atom_id res chain seq x y z
N MET A 1 -3.13 3.62 -38.35
CA MET A 1 -1.94 4.50 -38.50
C MET A 1 -2.29 5.85 -37.90
N HIS A 2 -1.80 6.16 -36.71
CA HIS A 2 -1.92 7.49 -36.13
C HIS A 2 -0.53 8.03 -35.85
N VAL A 3 -0.17 9.01 -36.68
CA VAL A 3 1.01 9.86 -36.57
C VAL A 3 0.66 10.95 -35.56
N SER A 4 1.48 11.11 -34.53
CA SER A 4 1.41 12.28 -33.65
C SER A 4 2.82 12.79 -33.39
N THR A 5 3.17 13.75 -34.23
CA THR A 5 3.79 15.05 -33.92
C THR A 5 4.96 15.12 -32.93
N ARG A 6 6.08 15.52 -33.53
CA ARG A 6 7.36 15.95 -32.96
C ARG A 6 7.21 17.03 -31.88
N VAL A 7 8.02 16.91 -30.82
CA VAL A 7 8.44 18.05 -30.00
C VAL A 7 9.97 18.13 -30.09
N ALA A 8 10.46 19.13 -30.83
CA ALA A 8 11.81 19.68 -30.70
C ALA A 8 11.93 20.24 -29.27
N GLY A 9 12.98 20.00 -28.50
CA GLY A 9 14.37 20.30 -28.81
C GLY A 9 14.81 21.41 -27.87
N VAL A 10 15.62 21.08 -26.86
CA VAL A 10 16.61 21.99 -26.24
C VAL A 10 17.78 21.10 -25.80
N VAL A 11 18.81 21.05 -26.62
CA VAL A 11 20.15 20.61 -26.21
C VAL A 11 20.80 21.83 -25.57
N ALA A 12 20.89 21.86 -24.25
CA ALA A 12 21.75 22.80 -23.53
C ALA A 12 22.94 22.00 -23.01
N GLY A 13 24.04 22.04 -23.78
CA GLY A 13 25.32 21.55 -23.34
C GLY A 13 25.84 22.41 -22.20
N VAL A 14 26.33 21.76 -21.14
CA VAL A 14 27.23 22.39 -20.18
C VAL A 14 28.48 21.54 -20.11
N THR A 15 29.54 22.14 -20.64
CA THR A 15 30.93 21.73 -20.67
C THR A 15 31.48 21.61 -19.25
N LEU A 16 31.90 20.40 -18.84
CA LEU A 16 32.71 20.19 -17.63
C LEU A 16 34.16 20.63 -17.90
N THR A 17 34.39 21.95 -17.87
CA THR A 17 35.74 22.52 -17.79
C THR A 17 36.22 22.47 -16.34
N LEU A 18 37.22 21.65 -16.06
CA LEU A 18 38.04 21.72 -14.86
C LEU A 18 38.69 23.11 -14.76
N GLY A 19 38.45 23.87 -13.69
CA GLY A 19 39.20 25.09 -13.42
C GLY A 19 38.59 26.03 -12.38
N SER A 20 39.20 26.04 -11.19
CA SER A 20 39.41 27.20 -10.29
C SER A 20 38.23 28.03 -9.76
N LEU A 21 38.12 28.01 -8.43
CA LEU A 21 37.89 29.16 -7.52
C LEU A 21 36.57 29.95 -7.65
N GLY A 22 35.62 29.65 -6.77
CA GLY A 22 34.47 30.52 -6.49
C GLY A 22 33.64 30.00 -5.32
N THR A 23 33.68 30.72 -4.20
CA THR A 23 32.96 30.47 -2.96
C THR A 23 31.45 30.33 -3.17
N LEU A 24 30.87 29.16 -2.89
CA LEU A 24 29.41 28.99 -2.78
C LEU A 24 29.01 29.10 -1.32
N THR A 25 28.33 30.21 -1.05
CA THR A 25 27.61 30.58 0.16
C THR A 25 26.78 29.43 0.70
N THR A 26 27.07 29.05 1.94
CA THR A 26 26.27 28.17 2.80
C THR A 26 24.89 28.77 3.05
N ALA A 27 23.86 28.24 2.40
CA ALA A 27 22.47 28.48 2.83
C ALA A 27 22.23 27.76 4.16
N PRO A 28 21.65 28.41 5.19
CA PRO A 28 21.45 27.79 6.49
C PRO A 28 20.34 26.75 6.36
N ALA A 29 20.72 25.48 6.44
CA ALA A 29 19.81 24.38 6.64
C ALA A 29 19.24 24.46 8.06
N THR A 30 18.28 25.34 8.32
CA THR A 30 17.32 25.14 9.41
C THR A 30 16.34 24.05 8.97
N ALA A 31 16.88 22.84 8.77
CA ALA A 31 16.09 21.64 8.74
C ALA A 31 15.57 21.45 10.16
N VAL A 32 14.28 21.72 10.37
CA VAL A 32 13.53 21.19 11.51
C VAL A 32 13.88 19.71 11.58
N GLN A 33 14.68 19.34 12.59
CA GLN A 33 15.13 17.97 12.83
C GLN A 33 13.89 17.12 13.15
N LYS A 34 13.16 16.70 12.13
CA LYS A 34 12.17 15.63 12.26
C LYS A 34 12.93 14.42 12.74
N ALA A 35 12.58 13.92 13.92
CA ALA A 35 13.18 12.71 14.49
C ALA A 35 13.33 11.66 13.38
N PRO A 36 14.53 11.08 13.20
CA PRO A 36 14.96 10.49 11.93
C PRO A 36 14.06 9.36 11.40
N CYS A 37 13.18 8.77 12.23
CA CYS A 37 12.27 7.68 11.85
C CYS A 37 10.77 7.94 12.10
N ALA A 38 10.37 9.15 12.50
CA ALA A 38 8.97 9.45 12.83
C ALA A 38 7.99 9.21 11.67
N GLN A 39 8.47 9.35 10.42
CA GLN A 39 7.64 9.11 9.25
C GLN A 39 7.43 7.61 8.99
N GLN A 40 8.43 6.78 9.23
CA GLN A 40 8.39 5.33 9.08
C GLN A 40 7.44 4.72 10.10
N GLN A 41 7.48 5.21 11.34
CA GLN A 41 6.53 4.83 12.39
C GLN A 41 5.08 5.12 11.95
N LYS A 42 4.79 6.32 11.43
CA LYS A 42 3.46 6.66 10.90
C LYS A 42 2.99 5.73 9.78
N GLN A 43 3.92 5.21 8.96
CA GLN A 43 3.57 4.25 7.91
C GLN A 43 3.23 2.88 8.48
N VAL A 44 3.92 2.44 9.54
CA VAL A 44 3.57 1.23 10.29
C VAL A 44 2.19 1.40 10.90
N ASP A 45 1.93 2.49 11.62
CA ASP A 45 0.62 2.75 12.25
C ASP A 45 -0.52 2.74 11.23
N LYS A 46 -0.32 3.41 10.08
CA LYS A 46 -1.29 3.42 8.98
C LYS A 46 -1.51 2.03 8.39
N ALA A 47 -0.44 1.25 8.22
CA ALA A 47 -0.52 -0.10 7.67
C ALA A 47 -1.25 -1.06 8.63
N THR A 48 -1.03 -0.93 9.94
CA THR A 48 -1.73 -1.66 11.00
C THR A 48 -3.21 -1.31 11.03
N ALA A 49 -3.56 -0.02 11.01
CA ALA A 49 -4.96 0.41 10.96
C ALA A 49 -5.68 -0.10 9.69
N ALA A 50 -4.99 -0.09 8.55
CA ALA A 50 -5.51 -0.66 7.31
C ALA A 50 -5.69 -2.19 7.40
N LEU A 51 -4.76 -2.90 8.04
CA LEU A 51 -4.86 -4.35 8.25
C LEU A 51 -6.08 -4.71 9.09
N ALA A 52 -6.37 -3.94 10.15
CA ALA A 52 -7.55 -4.12 10.97
C ALA A 52 -8.84 -3.98 10.12
N ARG A 53 -8.92 -2.92 9.30
CA ARG A 53 -10.09 -2.70 8.42
C ARG A 53 -10.33 -3.84 7.43
N VAL A 54 -9.29 -4.28 6.71
CA VAL A 54 -9.44 -5.38 5.74
C VAL A 54 -9.71 -6.72 6.41
N THR A 55 -9.25 -6.91 7.65
CA THR A 55 -9.59 -8.08 8.45
C THR A 55 -11.07 -8.10 8.81
N ALA A 56 -11.63 -6.98 9.27
CA ALA A 56 -13.07 -6.86 9.53
C ALA A 56 -13.93 -7.04 8.25
N VAL A 57 -13.43 -6.63 7.08
CA VAL A 57 -14.10 -6.93 5.79
C VAL A 57 -14.07 -8.43 5.50
N PHE A 58 -12.92 -9.09 5.69
CA PHE A 58 -12.80 -10.53 5.48
C PHE A 58 -13.74 -11.32 6.40
N GLU A 59 -13.83 -10.96 7.68
CA GLU A 59 -14.75 -11.57 8.65
C GLU A 59 -16.21 -11.41 8.21
N ARG A 60 -16.64 -10.19 7.84
CA ARG A 60 -17.98 -9.97 7.30
C ARG A 60 -18.27 -10.81 6.05
N GLN A 61 -17.27 -11.03 5.20
CA GLN A 61 -17.44 -11.88 4.02
C GLN A 61 -17.52 -13.38 4.39
N GLN A 62 -16.90 -13.81 5.49
CA GLN A 62 -17.11 -15.16 6.03
C GLN A 62 -18.56 -15.34 6.49
N ASP A 63 -19.12 -14.35 7.16
CA ASP A 63 -20.52 -14.37 7.62
C ASP A 63 -21.50 -14.40 6.44
N LYS A 64 -21.25 -13.60 5.39
CA LYS A 64 -22.06 -13.66 4.17
C LYS A 64 -22.03 -15.03 3.51
N VAL A 65 -20.87 -15.68 3.44
CA VAL A 65 -20.77 -17.06 2.92
C VAL A 65 -21.55 -18.05 3.80
N ALA A 66 -21.52 -17.88 5.13
CA ALA A 66 -22.31 -18.71 6.02
C ALA A 66 -23.82 -18.50 5.81
N LYS A 67 -24.26 -17.26 5.67
CA LYS A 67 -25.65 -16.90 5.37
C LYS A 67 -26.11 -17.47 4.02
N ALA A 68 -25.35 -17.26 2.95
CA ALA A 68 -25.69 -17.79 1.62
C ALA A 68 -25.73 -19.34 1.60
N ARG A 69 -24.90 -20.02 2.42
CA ARG A 69 -25.01 -21.47 2.60
C ARG A 69 -26.33 -21.87 3.27
N HIS A 70 -26.81 -21.08 4.22
CA HIS A 70 -28.10 -21.33 4.86
C HIS A 70 -29.24 -21.12 3.86
N GLU A 71 -29.22 -20.05 3.07
CA GLU A 71 -30.23 -19.76 2.03
C GLU A 71 -30.31 -20.88 0.99
N VAL A 72 -29.17 -21.45 0.56
CA VAL A 72 -29.17 -22.63 -0.34
C VAL A 72 -29.85 -23.85 0.29
N ARG A 73 -29.75 -24.02 1.62
CA ARG A 73 -30.38 -25.13 2.35
C ARG A 73 -31.87 -24.89 2.58
N ALA A 74 -32.24 -23.64 2.86
CA ALA A 74 -33.62 -23.22 3.13
C ALA A 74 -34.47 -23.05 1.85
N ALA A 75 -33.86 -23.00 0.66
CA ALA A 75 -34.60 -22.87 -0.59
C ALA A 75 -35.48 -24.10 -0.89
N ASP A 76 -36.79 -23.89 -1.02
CA ASP A 76 -37.77 -24.95 -1.21
C ASP A 76 -37.90 -25.37 -2.67
N THR A 77 -37.83 -24.41 -3.60
CA THR A 77 -37.95 -24.69 -5.03
C THR A 77 -36.61 -24.83 -5.75
N ALA A 78 -36.61 -25.51 -6.90
CA ALA A 78 -35.42 -25.61 -7.74
C ALA A 78 -34.94 -24.24 -8.24
N ARG A 79 -35.87 -23.31 -8.51
CA ARG A 79 -35.56 -21.95 -8.97
C ARG A 79 -34.86 -21.14 -7.88
N GLU A 80 -35.40 -21.13 -6.66
CA GLU A 80 -34.79 -20.45 -5.50
C GLU A 80 -33.41 -21.04 -5.19
N ARG A 81 -33.29 -22.37 -5.22
CA ARG A 81 -32.01 -23.04 -4.97
C ARG A 81 -30.96 -22.68 -6.01
N ARG A 82 -31.35 -22.50 -7.27
CA ARG A 82 -30.45 -22.03 -8.34
C ARG A 82 -29.98 -20.60 -8.06
N ALA A 83 -30.88 -19.70 -7.68
CA ALA A 83 -30.55 -18.31 -7.33
C ALA A 83 -29.61 -18.24 -6.11
N ALA A 84 -29.96 -18.90 -5.00
CA ALA A 84 -29.14 -18.95 -3.79
C ALA A 84 -27.74 -19.57 -4.05
N ARG A 85 -27.63 -20.54 -4.97
CA ARG A 85 -26.32 -21.09 -5.38
C ARG A 85 -25.47 -20.10 -6.16
N ALA A 86 -26.09 -19.17 -6.90
CA ALA A 86 -25.35 -18.11 -7.58
C ALA A 86 -24.81 -17.10 -6.55
N GLU A 87 -25.66 -16.66 -5.63
CA GLU A 87 -25.28 -15.78 -4.51
C GLU A 87 -24.18 -16.40 -3.63
N LEU A 88 -24.25 -17.70 -3.37
CA LEU A 88 -23.18 -18.41 -2.65
C LEU A 88 -21.84 -18.42 -3.41
N ARG A 89 -21.85 -18.43 -4.75
CA ARG A 89 -20.61 -18.35 -5.53
C ARG A 89 -20.03 -16.95 -5.44
N GLU A 90 -20.84 -15.93 -5.67
CA GLU A 90 -20.45 -14.52 -5.54
C GLU A 90 -19.88 -14.23 -4.14
N ALA A 91 -20.58 -14.64 -3.07
CA ALA A 91 -20.08 -14.47 -1.70
C ALA A 91 -18.73 -15.18 -1.46
N LYS A 92 -18.48 -16.32 -2.10
CA LYS A 92 -17.19 -17.03 -1.99
C LYS A 92 -16.08 -16.31 -2.74
N GLU A 93 -16.38 -15.73 -3.90
CA GLU A 93 -15.47 -14.91 -4.70
C GLU A 93 -15.08 -13.65 -3.94
N ASP A 94 -16.07 -12.89 -3.46
CA ASP A 94 -15.92 -11.72 -2.58
C ASP A 94 -15.03 -12.01 -1.36
N ARG A 95 -15.28 -13.14 -0.68
CA ARG A 95 -14.46 -13.58 0.46
C ARG A 95 -13.03 -13.92 0.00
N GLY A 96 -12.87 -14.49 -1.19
CA GLY A 96 -11.57 -14.76 -1.81
C GLY A 96 -10.78 -13.48 -2.04
N ASP A 97 -11.42 -12.46 -2.59
CA ASP A 97 -10.82 -11.15 -2.86
C ASP A 97 -10.46 -10.42 -1.56
N ALA A 98 -11.36 -10.45 -0.56
CA ALA A 98 -11.08 -9.91 0.76
C ALA A 98 -9.88 -10.61 1.43
N ARG A 99 -9.75 -11.93 1.25
CA ARG A 99 -8.58 -12.70 1.74
C ARG A 99 -7.30 -12.26 1.04
N ALA A 100 -7.34 -12.08 -0.28
CA ALA A 100 -6.19 -11.63 -1.06
C ALA A 100 -5.77 -10.20 -0.65
N ALA A 101 -6.73 -9.30 -0.48
CA ALA A 101 -6.50 -7.94 0.02
C ALA A 101 -5.88 -7.94 1.43
N LYS A 102 -6.39 -8.79 2.35
CA LYS A 102 -5.81 -8.96 3.68
C LYS A 102 -4.34 -9.39 3.61
N LYS A 103 -4.02 -10.40 2.79
CA LYS A 103 -2.63 -10.87 2.59
C LYS A 103 -1.73 -9.78 2.02
N ALA A 104 -2.20 -9.04 1.01
CA ALA A 104 -1.46 -7.92 0.45
C ALA A 104 -1.18 -6.84 1.51
N GLN A 105 -2.13 -6.57 2.40
CA GLN A 105 -1.95 -5.61 3.49
C GLN A 105 -0.97 -6.10 4.56
N GLN A 106 -0.96 -7.40 4.88
CA GLN A 106 0.07 -8.00 5.76
C GLN A 106 1.48 -7.83 5.18
N GLN A 107 1.65 -8.05 3.87
CA GLN A 107 2.95 -7.82 3.21
C GLN A 107 3.36 -6.34 3.23
N ARG A 108 2.40 -5.41 3.11
CA ARG A 108 2.68 -3.97 3.20
C ARG A 108 3.10 -3.57 4.60
N LEU A 109 2.50 -4.16 5.64
CA LEU A 109 2.90 -3.98 7.03
C LEU A 109 4.33 -4.48 7.26
N ALA A 110 4.63 -5.72 6.86
CA ALA A 110 5.98 -6.29 6.99
C ALA A 110 7.05 -5.43 6.28
N LYS A 111 6.72 -4.89 5.10
CA LYS A 111 7.62 -3.95 4.39
C LYS A 111 7.76 -2.61 5.13
N ALA A 112 6.75 -2.17 5.87
CA ALA A 112 6.80 -0.94 6.66
C ALA A 112 7.68 -1.10 7.89
N GLU A 113 7.51 -2.21 8.60
CA GLU A 113 8.36 -2.62 9.72
C GLU A 113 9.82 -2.71 9.27
N ALA A 114 10.11 -3.42 8.17
CA ALA A 114 11.48 -3.50 7.63
C ALA A 114 12.07 -2.15 7.17
N ARG A 115 11.27 -1.11 6.91
CA ARG A 115 11.77 0.26 6.65
C ARG A 115 12.03 1.01 7.94
N LEU A 116 11.21 0.80 8.97
CA LEU A 116 11.41 1.35 10.30
C LEU A 116 12.71 0.78 10.90
N ASP A 117 12.87 -0.54 10.91
CA ASP A 117 14.06 -1.21 11.44
C ASP A 117 15.35 -0.68 10.78
N ARG A 118 15.33 -0.53 9.44
CA ARG A 118 16.47 0.02 8.70
C ARG A 118 16.74 1.49 9.04
N CYS A 119 15.70 2.26 9.30
CA CYS A 119 15.85 3.64 9.71
C CYS A 119 16.46 3.73 11.11
N GLU A 120 15.97 2.91 12.04
CA GLU A 120 16.47 2.82 13.41
C GLU A 120 17.92 2.38 13.45
N ALA A 121 18.30 1.39 12.64
CA ALA A 121 19.69 0.94 12.52
C ALA A 121 20.65 1.98 11.93
N GLN A 122 20.13 2.98 11.20
CA GLN A 122 20.91 4.08 10.61
C GLN A 122 20.90 5.34 11.47
N GLN A 123 20.22 5.34 12.62
CA GLN A 123 20.25 6.49 13.51
C GLN A 123 21.66 6.66 14.08
N PRO A 124 22.26 7.85 13.96
CA PRO A 124 23.54 8.12 14.62
C PRO A 124 23.33 7.98 16.12
N VAL A 125 24.07 7.06 16.74
CA VAL A 125 24.19 7.02 18.20
C VAL A 125 24.68 8.39 18.66
N PRO A 126 23.99 9.06 19.59
CA PRO A 126 24.47 10.32 20.14
C PRO A 126 25.80 10.03 20.84
N THR A 127 26.91 10.39 20.19
CA THR A 127 28.23 10.47 20.82
C THR A 127 28.11 11.47 21.96
N SER A 128 28.09 10.93 23.18
CA SER A 128 28.15 11.67 24.43
C SER A 128 29.58 12.10 24.71
#